data_AF-A0A518DMK0-F1
#
_entry.id   AF-A0A518DMK0-F1
#
_cell.length_a   1.000
_cell.length_b   1.000
_cell.length_c   1.000
_cell.angle_alpha   90.00
_cell.angle_beta   90.00
_cell.angle_gamma   90.00
#
_symmetry.space_group_name_H-M   'P 1'
#
loop_
_entity.id
_entity.type
_entity.pdbx_description
1 polymer ?
#
loop_
_entity_poly.entity_id
_entity_poly.type
_entity_poly.pdbx_seq_one_letter_code
_entity_poly.pdbx_strand_id
1 'polypeptide(L)'
;MRMRIGCLLAILAFGMGCNQPNMETTDETPPSSSTTAAATTTASTPTASTPTASTPTASTPTASTPTATTPTATTPAAAESDLEKIQGVWKIESVGMEGAPQEVIDQIESGMMRMSGAKITWFAVVNGKEQVLQESSFTLDSRSSPKSITMTENKLPAGEKAPDVPGIYELEGDQLKLCLPTADVKSGDLDDPASKPEISMGERPKTFMAKGCGNMVLRRVKS
;
A
#
# COMPACT_ATOMS: atom_id res chain seq x y z
N MET A 1 2.39 -9.08 -25.76
CA MET A 1 2.75 -9.73 -24.47
C MET A 1 1.98 -9.02 -23.36
N ARG A 2 1.43 -9.71 -22.36
CA ARG A 2 0.72 -9.03 -21.25
C ARG A 2 1.66 -8.92 -20.07
N MET A 3 1.92 -7.70 -19.60
CA MET A 3 2.81 -7.44 -18.49
C MET A 3 2.02 -6.79 -17.35
N ARG A 4 2.25 -7.27 -16.13
CA ARG A 4 1.67 -6.68 -14.91
C ARG A 4 2.71 -5.80 -14.27
N ILE A 5 2.38 -4.53 -14.10
CA ILE A 5 3.25 -3.51 -13.51
C ILE A 5 2.42 -2.78 -12.45
N GLY A 6 3.03 -2.38 -11.32
CA GLY A 6 2.33 -1.57 -10.33
C GLY A 6 1.78 -0.29 -10.94
N CYS A 7 0.58 0.14 -10.54
CA CYS A 7 -0.03 1.31 -11.15
C CYS A 7 0.87 2.55 -11.05
N LEU A 8 1.51 2.78 -9.90
CA LEU A 8 2.45 3.89 -9.75
C LEU A 8 3.66 3.74 -10.68
N LEU A 9 4.15 2.53 -10.87
CA LEU A 9 5.24 2.25 -11.80
C LEU A 9 4.86 2.44 -13.25
N ALA A 10 3.68 2.01 -13.67
CA ALA A 10 3.24 2.26 -15.03
C ALA A 10 3.25 3.78 -15.27
N ILE A 11 2.69 4.57 -14.35
CA ILE A 11 2.61 6.01 -14.55
C ILE A 11 4.01 6.68 -14.49
N LEU A 12 4.87 6.28 -13.56
CA LEU A 12 6.23 6.83 -13.41
C LEU A 12 7.20 6.36 -14.51
N ALA A 13 7.21 5.07 -14.86
CA ALA A 13 8.15 4.50 -15.83
C ALA A 13 7.91 5.00 -17.26
N PHE A 14 6.66 5.33 -17.61
CA PHE A 14 6.43 5.95 -18.90
C PHE A 14 6.75 7.48 -18.85
N GLY A 15 6.69 8.11 -17.66
CA GLY A 15 6.92 9.57 -17.47
C GLY A 15 8.39 9.96 -17.34
N MET A 16 9.17 9.06 -16.75
CA MET A 16 10.62 9.10 -16.76
C MET A 16 11.08 8.35 -18.00
N GLY A 17 11.38 9.06 -19.08
CA GLY A 17 12.02 8.47 -20.25
C GLY A 17 13.35 7.82 -19.87
N CYS A 18 13.31 6.55 -19.46
CA CYS A 18 14.48 5.73 -19.29
C CYS A 18 14.93 5.29 -20.69
N ASN A 19 15.96 5.98 -21.17
CA ASN A 19 16.86 5.49 -22.20
C ASN A 19 17.31 4.08 -21.79
N GLN A 20 16.77 3.07 -22.47
CA GLN A 20 16.99 1.65 -22.17
C GLN A 20 18.38 1.26 -22.71
N PRO A 21 19.39 0.94 -21.87
CA PRO A 21 20.50 0.17 -22.37
C PRO A 21 20.01 -1.26 -22.62
N ASN A 22 20.17 -1.69 -23.85
CA ASN A 22 19.97 -3.04 -24.36
C ASN A 22 20.48 -4.10 -23.34
N MET A 23 19.55 -4.84 -22.73
CA MET A 23 19.89 -5.98 -21.87
C MET A 23 19.98 -7.22 -22.75
N GLU A 24 21.20 -7.47 -23.22
CA GLU A 24 21.59 -8.69 -23.92
C GLU A 24 21.35 -9.90 -23.00
N THR A 25 20.55 -10.85 -23.48
CA THR A 25 20.20 -12.08 -22.78
C THR A 25 21.43 -12.95 -22.60
N THR A 26 21.79 -13.25 -21.36
CA THR A 26 22.67 -14.40 -21.05
C THR A 26 21.86 -15.44 -20.28
N ASP A 27 21.87 -16.62 -20.88
CA ASP A 27 21.24 -17.88 -20.52
C ASP A 27 21.85 -18.43 -19.22
N GLU A 28 21.04 -18.69 -18.19
CA GLU A 28 21.45 -19.50 -17.04
C GLU A 28 20.56 -20.74 -16.89
N THR A 29 21.25 -21.86 -17.02
CA THR A 29 20.83 -23.26 -16.83
C THR A 29 20.27 -23.50 -15.42
N PRO A 30 19.22 -24.33 -15.23
CA PRO A 30 18.69 -24.62 -13.89
C PRO A 30 19.49 -25.72 -13.18
N PRO A 31 19.75 -25.64 -11.86
CA PRO A 31 20.15 -26.80 -11.09
C PRO A 31 18.94 -27.58 -10.57
N SER A 32 19.12 -28.89 -10.62
CA SER A 32 18.17 -29.94 -10.30
C SER A 32 17.99 -30.15 -8.80
N SER A 33 16.75 -30.51 -8.44
CA SER A 33 16.33 -31.54 -7.48
C SER A 33 17.24 -31.88 -6.28
N SER A 34 16.70 -31.71 -5.07
CA SER A 34 16.95 -32.65 -3.97
C SER A 34 15.73 -32.76 -3.05
N THR A 35 15.10 -33.92 -3.13
CA THR A 35 14.11 -34.47 -2.20
C THR A 35 14.83 -34.91 -0.92
N THR A 36 14.31 -34.58 0.27
CA THR A 36 14.58 -35.38 1.47
C THR A 36 13.40 -35.34 2.44
N ALA A 37 13.26 -36.48 3.13
CA ALA A 37 12.07 -37.06 3.68
C ALA A 37 11.55 -36.46 5.00
N ALA A 38 10.29 -36.81 5.26
CA ALA A 38 9.54 -36.58 6.47
C ALA A 38 10.21 -37.15 7.74
N ALA A 39 10.06 -36.41 8.84
CA ALA A 39 10.14 -36.96 10.19
C ALA A 39 8.88 -36.52 10.96
N THR A 40 8.00 -37.49 11.17
CA THR A 40 6.88 -37.46 12.12
C THR A 40 7.43 -37.42 13.55
N THR A 41 7.10 -36.40 14.33
CA THR A 41 7.27 -36.42 15.79
C THR A 41 5.91 -36.38 16.48
N THR A 42 5.74 -37.41 17.28
CA THR A 42 4.55 -37.83 18.03
C THR A 42 4.16 -36.80 19.09
N ALA A 43 2.86 -36.56 19.21
CA ALA A 43 2.23 -35.74 20.22
C ALA A 43 2.37 -36.37 21.62
N SER A 44 2.79 -35.58 22.61
CA SER A 44 2.73 -35.92 24.02
C SER A 44 1.61 -35.11 24.68
N THR A 45 0.59 -35.82 25.16
CA THR A 45 -0.55 -35.31 25.91
C THR A 45 -0.14 -35.02 27.37
N PRO A 46 -0.30 -33.80 27.90
CA PRO A 46 -0.23 -33.60 29.34
C PRO A 46 -1.60 -33.78 29.99
N THR A 47 -1.58 -34.66 30.99
CA THR A 47 -2.64 -35.04 31.92
C THR A 47 -3.25 -33.83 32.64
N ALA A 48 -4.58 -33.76 32.62
CA ALA A 48 -5.37 -32.81 33.39
C ALA A 48 -5.20 -33.06 34.90
N SER A 49 -4.84 -32.01 35.65
CA SER A 49 -4.96 -31.98 37.11
C SER A 49 -6.15 -31.11 37.47
N THR A 50 -7.11 -31.70 38.17
CA THR A 50 -8.31 -31.06 38.71
C THR A 50 -7.97 -30.38 40.03
N PRO A 51 -8.07 -29.04 40.16
CA PRO A 51 -8.10 -28.42 41.47
C PRO A 51 -9.54 -28.32 41.98
N THR A 52 -9.69 -28.78 43.22
CA THR A 52 -10.85 -28.76 44.10
C THR A 52 -11.47 -27.37 44.24
N ALA A 53 -12.80 -27.30 44.12
CA ALA A 53 -13.61 -26.12 44.35
C ALA A 53 -13.53 -25.68 45.82
N SER A 54 -13.16 -24.41 46.05
CA SER A 54 -13.40 -23.71 47.32
C SER A 54 -14.58 -22.76 47.13
N THR A 55 -15.66 -23.03 47.84
CA THR A 55 -16.89 -22.24 47.90
C THR A 55 -16.59 -20.86 48.53
N PRO A 56 -16.82 -19.74 47.84
CA PRO A 56 -16.86 -18.45 48.51
C PRO A 56 -18.24 -18.21 49.12
N THR A 57 -18.25 -17.94 50.41
CA THR A 57 -19.40 -17.46 51.19
C THR A 57 -19.96 -16.18 50.57
N ALA A 58 -21.27 -16.18 50.31
CA ALA A 58 -22.00 -15.03 49.79
C ALA A 58 -21.99 -13.87 50.79
N SER A 59 -21.40 -12.75 50.39
CA SER A 59 -21.64 -11.44 51.00
C SER A 59 -22.61 -10.69 50.09
N THR A 60 -23.82 -10.48 50.59
CA THR A 60 -24.88 -9.68 49.95
C THR A 60 -24.39 -8.25 49.73
N PRO A 61 -24.28 -7.73 48.49
CA PRO A 61 -24.08 -6.31 48.29
C PRO A 61 -25.44 -5.61 48.37
N THR A 62 -25.54 -4.66 49.30
CA THR A 62 -26.62 -3.69 49.38
C THR A 62 -26.76 -2.98 48.04
N ALA A 63 -27.97 -2.99 47.48
CA ALA A 63 -28.30 -2.30 46.24
C ALA A 63 -28.13 -0.78 46.43
N SER A 64 -27.04 -0.24 45.90
CA SER A 64 -26.90 1.20 45.64
C SER A 64 -27.42 1.47 44.24
N THR A 65 -28.56 2.14 44.16
CA THR A 65 -29.15 2.70 42.94
C THR A 65 -28.08 3.41 42.11
N PRO A 66 -27.82 3.04 40.84
CA PRO A 66 -26.94 3.82 40.00
C PRO A 66 -27.67 5.13 39.66
N THR A 67 -27.22 6.23 40.25
CA THR A 67 -27.51 7.57 39.74
C THR A 67 -27.03 7.60 38.29
N ALA A 68 -27.97 7.77 37.35
CA ALA A 68 -27.67 7.98 35.95
C ALA A 68 -26.83 9.25 35.82
N THR A 69 -25.50 9.10 35.82
CA THR A 69 -24.61 10.13 35.28
C THR A 69 -24.82 10.11 33.79
N THR A 70 -25.64 11.04 33.30
CA THR A 70 -25.63 11.49 31.91
C THR A 70 -24.16 11.57 31.48
N PRO A 71 -23.70 10.80 30.48
CA PRO A 71 -22.37 11.01 29.95
C PRO A 71 -22.39 12.42 29.40
N THR A 72 -21.71 13.33 30.10
CA THR A 72 -21.27 14.60 29.53
C THR A 72 -20.57 14.21 28.25
N ALA A 73 -21.21 14.48 27.12
CA ALA A 73 -20.61 14.34 25.82
C ALA A 73 -19.35 15.22 25.86
N THR A 74 -18.22 14.60 26.17
CA THR A 74 -16.94 15.13 25.80
C THR A 74 -16.98 15.09 24.29
N THR A 75 -17.46 16.17 23.68
CA THR A 75 -17.22 16.47 22.28
C THR A 75 -15.75 16.15 22.07
N PRO A 76 -15.40 15.09 21.30
CA PRO A 76 -14.01 14.85 20.99
C PRO A 76 -13.49 16.16 20.42
N ALA A 77 -12.44 16.72 21.01
CA ALA A 77 -11.63 17.74 20.36
C ALA A 77 -11.51 17.32 18.91
N ALA A 78 -12.01 18.17 18.00
CA ALA A 78 -12.34 17.85 16.61
C ALA A 78 -11.47 16.71 16.10
N ALA A 79 -12.06 15.52 15.92
CA ALA A 79 -11.32 14.36 15.46
C ALA A 79 -10.72 14.74 14.10
N GLU A 80 -9.44 15.12 14.09
CA GLU A 80 -8.75 15.52 12.87
C GLU A 80 -9.01 14.44 11.83
N SER A 81 -9.53 14.88 10.70
CA SER A 81 -9.84 14.00 9.59
C SER A 81 -8.55 13.29 9.15
N ASP A 82 -8.67 12.07 8.63
CA ASP A 82 -7.51 11.41 8.03
C ASP A 82 -6.88 12.27 6.92
N LEU A 83 -7.69 13.13 6.28
CA LEU A 83 -7.18 14.12 5.32
C LEU A 83 -6.21 15.10 5.97
N GLU A 84 -6.46 15.62 7.17
CA GLU A 84 -5.52 16.52 7.86
C GLU A 84 -4.28 15.78 8.33
N LYS A 85 -4.47 14.56 8.86
CA LYS A 85 -3.36 13.74 9.36
C LYS A 85 -2.42 13.29 8.25
N ILE A 86 -2.92 12.99 7.06
CA ILE A 86 -2.11 12.47 5.96
C ILE A 86 -1.24 13.55 5.29
N GLN A 87 -1.47 14.84 5.59
CA GLN A 87 -0.73 15.94 4.97
C GLN A 87 0.75 15.91 5.31
N GLY A 88 1.60 16.28 4.36
CA GLY A 88 3.04 16.42 4.57
C GLY A 88 3.88 15.80 3.46
N VAL A 89 5.17 15.73 3.72
CA VAL A 89 6.15 15.07 2.85
C VAL A 89 6.46 13.71 3.42
N TRP A 90 6.45 12.70 2.54
CA TRP A 90 6.58 11.30 2.84
C TRP A 90 7.75 10.73 2.03
N LYS A 91 8.68 10.10 2.73
CA LYS A 91 9.75 9.31 2.12
C LYS A 91 9.26 7.88 1.97
N ILE A 92 9.52 7.26 0.83
CA ILE A 92 9.19 5.85 0.62
C ILE A 92 10.25 5.01 1.35
N GLU A 93 9.80 4.14 2.25
CA GLU A 93 10.68 3.25 3.01
C GLU A 93 10.82 1.87 2.37
N SER A 94 9.74 1.38 1.75
CA SER A 94 9.76 0.09 1.08
C SER A 94 8.68 0.02 0.01
N VAL A 95 8.98 -0.67 -1.09
CA VAL A 95 8.00 -0.99 -2.12
C VAL A 95 8.00 -2.50 -2.42
N GLY A 96 6.83 -3.13 -2.32
CA GLY A 96 6.61 -4.52 -2.69
C GLY A 96 5.73 -4.62 -3.92
N MET A 97 6.31 -5.00 -5.06
CA MET A 97 5.57 -5.27 -6.30
C MET A 97 5.99 -6.61 -6.91
N GLU A 98 5.00 -7.45 -7.21
CA GLU A 98 5.25 -8.74 -7.86
C GLU A 98 5.69 -8.53 -9.31
N GLY A 99 6.86 -9.07 -9.68
CA GLY A 99 7.36 -9.07 -11.06
C GLY A 99 8.01 -7.76 -11.53
N ALA A 100 8.15 -6.75 -10.68
CA ALA A 100 8.86 -5.52 -11.02
C ALA A 100 10.39 -5.74 -10.95
N PRO A 101 11.18 -5.19 -11.91
CA PRO A 101 12.64 -5.20 -11.82
C PRO A 101 13.15 -4.42 -10.59
N GLN A 102 14.28 -4.83 -10.01
CA GLN A 102 14.82 -4.18 -8.81
C GLN A 102 15.20 -2.71 -9.05
N GLU A 103 15.81 -2.39 -10.20
CA GLU A 103 16.17 -1.00 -10.56
C GLU A 103 14.97 -0.05 -10.51
N VAL A 104 13.82 -0.59 -10.89
CA VAL A 104 12.55 0.12 -10.93
C VAL A 104 12.00 0.32 -9.50
N ILE A 105 12.19 -0.66 -8.62
CA ILE A 105 11.90 -0.53 -7.17
C ILE A 105 12.80 0.52 -6.53
N ASP A 106 14.11 0.45 -6.76
CA ASP A 106 15.11 1.37 -6.21
C ASP A 106 14.82 2.83 -6.64
N GLN A 107 14.40 3.02 -7.89
CA GLN A 107 14.03 4.34 -8.41
C GLN A 107 12.80 4.90 -7.69
N ILE A 108 11.77 4.09 -7.42
CA ILE A 108 10.62 4.56 -6.63
C ILE A 108 11.06 4.90 -5.22
N GLU A 109 11.81 4.02 -4.54
CA GLU A 109 12.26 4.23 -3.16
C GLU A 109 13.11 5.50 -2.99
N SER A 110 13.78 5.93 -4.06
CA SER A 110 14.51 7.21 -4.10
C SER A 110 13.60 8.45 -4.17
N GLY A 111 12.34 8.26 -4.57
CA GLY A 111 11.33 9.31 -4.71
C GLY A 111 10.71 9.74 -3.37
N MET A 112 10.14 10.94 -3.40
CA MET A 112 9.36 11.51 -2.30
C MET A 112 7.93 11.77 -2.76
N MET A 113 7.01 11.70 -1.82
CA MET A 113 5.60 11.98 -2.04
C MET A 113 5.16 13.12 -1.13
N ARG A 114 4.55 14.15 -1.69
CA ARG A 114 3.93 15.24 -0.94
C ARG A 114 2.42 15.12 -1.05
N MET A 115 1.75 15.09 0.10
CA MET A 115 0.30 15.18 0.19
C MET A 115 -0.07 16.56 0.72
N SER A 116 -0.78 17.34 -0.09
CA SER A 116 -1.19 18.72 0.23
C SER A 116 -2.64 18.95 -0.23
N GLY A 117 -3.53 19.23 0.71
CA GLY A 117 -4.98 19.14 0.50
C GLY A 117 -5.36 17.77 -0.04
N ALA A 118 -6.08 17.77 -1.18
CA ALA A 118 -6.47 16.58 -1.91
C ALA A 118 -5.54 16.26 -3.10
N LYS A 119 -4.28 16.72 -3.05
CA LYS A 119 -3.28 16.50 -4.11
C LYS A 119 -2.10 15.67 -3.61
N ILE A 120 -1.62 14.79 -4.47
CA ILE A 120 -0.37 14.04 -4.34
C ILE A 120 0.59 14.54 -5.42
N THR A 121 1.77 14.98 -4.99
CA THR A 121 2.89 15.31 -5.86
C THR A 121 4.01 14.30 -5.59
N TRP A 122 4.37 13.52 -6.59
CA TRP A 122 5.57 12.70 -6.60
C TRP A 122 6.72 13.52 -7.14
N PHE A 123 7.82 13.56 -6.40
CA PHE A 123 8.98 14.36 -6.77
C PHE A 123 10.27 13.69 -6.33
N ALA A 124 11.36 14.01 -7.03
CA ALA A 124 12.71 13.65 -6.60
C ALA A 124 13.48 14.94 -6.30
N VAL A 125 14.44 14.87 -5.38
CA VAL A 125 15.37 15.98 -5.13
C VAL A 125 16.64 15.71 -5.93
N VAL A 126 16.83 16.42 -7.02
CA VAL A 126 17.99 16.30 -7.90
C VAL A 126 18.77 17.60 -7.83
N ASN A 127 20.05 17.53 -7.46
CA ASN A 127 20.93 18.70 -7.28
C ASN A 127 20.35 19.74 -6.29
N GLY A 128 19.72 19.27 -5.22
CA GLY A 128 19.10 20.13 -4.20
C GLY A 128 17.82 20.84 -4.66
N LYS A 129 17.30 20.51 -5.85
CA LYS A 129 16.04 21.06 -6.38
C LYS A 129 14.99 19.96 -6.49
N GLU A 130 13.76 20.30 -6.13
CA GLU A 130 12.62 19.42 -6.35
C GLU A 130 12.27 19.37 -7.83
N GLN A 131 12.28 18.17 -8.40
CA GLN A 131 11.75 17.88 -9.72
C GLN A 131 10.46 17.09 -9.55
N VAL A 132 9.33 17.71 -9.95
CA VAL A 132 8.03 17.05 -9.96
C VAL A 132 8.04 16.00 -11.06
N LEU A 133 7.79 14.76 -10.66
CA LEU A 133 7.74 13.60 -11.53
C LEU A 133 6.31 13.37 -11.99
N GLN A 134 5.35 13.55 -11.08
CA GLN A 134 3.94 13.34 -11.34
C GLN A 134 3.07 14.08 -10.33
N GLU A 135 1.92 14.55 -10.79
CA GLU A 135 0.86 15.05 -9.91
C GLU A 135 -0.40 14.20 -10.11
N SER A 136 -1.14 14.03 -9.03
CA SER A 136 -2.45 13.37 -9.02
C SER A 136 -3.30 13.98 -7.92
N SER A 137 -4.61 13.82 -8.03
CA SER A 137 -5.55 14.13 -6.95
C SER A 137 -5.91 12.84 -6.21
N PHE A 138 -6.46 12.96 -5.00
CA PHE A 138 -6.93 11.79 -4.27
C PHE A 138 -8.16 12.08 -3.40
N THR A 139 -8.91 11.02 -3.11
CA THR A 139 -9.97 11.02 -2.10
C THR A 139 -9.70 9.94 -1.06
N LEU A 140 -10.13 10.19 0.18
CA LEU A 140 -10.05 9.23 1.29
C LEU A 140 -11.44 8.90 1.80
N ASP A 141 -11.62 7.63 2.14
CA ASP A 141 -12.72 7.17 2.94
C ASP A 141 -12.16 6.37 4.13
N SER A 142 -12.12 7.02 5.29
CA SER A 142 -11.67 6.44 6.54
C SER A 142 -12.73 5.57 7.23
N ARG A 143 -13.95 5.53 6.70
CA ARG A 143 -15.07 4.76 7.26
C ARG A 143 -15.15 3.34 6.70
N SER A 144 -14.53 3.09 5.54
CA SER A 144 -14.36 1.74 5.02
C SER A 144 -13.34 0.94 5.83
N SER A 145 -13.51 -0.39 5.83
CA SER A 145 -12.58 -1.33 6.43
C SER A 145 -12.20 -2.39 5.38
N PRO A 146 -10.95 -2.41 4.89
CA PRO A 146 -9.87 -1.44 5.17
C PRO A 146 -10.19 -0.03 4.67
N LYS A 147 -9.52 0.99 5.24
CA LYS A 147 -9.70 2.38 4.82
C LYS A 147 -9.27 2.53 3.36
N SER A 148 -10.02 3.30 2.58
CA SER A 148 -9.82 3.36 1.14
C SER A 148 -9.31 4.70 0.65
N ILE A 149 -8.43 4.65 -0.34
CA ILE A 149 -7.90 5.81 -1.05
C ILE A 149 -8.24 5.63 -2.53
N THR A 150 -8.61 6.71 -3.21
CA THR A 150 -8.76 6.68 -4.68
C THR A 150 -7.92 7.77 -5.27
N MET A 151 -6.93 7.42 -6.09
CA MET A 151 -6.12 8.40 -6.81
C MET A 151 -6.80 8.71 -8.14
N THR A 152 -6.96 9.98 -8.45
CA THR A 152 -7.66 10.50 -9.61
C THR A 152 -6.78 11.51 -10.33
N GLU A 153 -7.21 11.93 -11.53
CA GLU A 153 -6.47 12.91 -12.35
C GLU A 153 -5.05 12.47 -12.71
N ASN A 154 -4.79 11.16 -12.62
CA ASN A 154 -3.54 10.56 -13.04
C ASN A 154 -3.31 10.84 -14.53
N LYS A 155 -2.06 11.11 -14.90
CA LYS A 155 -1.68 11.38 -16.29
C LYS A 155 -0.71 10.33 -16.76
N LEU A 156 -0.99 9.75 -17.92
CA LEU A 156 0.00 9.06 -18.72
C LEU A 156 0.98 10.09 -19.30
N PRO A 157 2.18 9.69 -19.72
CA PRO A 157 3.20 10.63 -20.20
C PRO A 157 2.85 11.27 -21.52
N ALA A 158 2.02 10.60 -22.33
CA ALA A 158 1.41 11.19 -23.51
C ALA A 158 0.41 12.32 -23.17
N GLY A 159 0.26 12.68 -21.89
CA GLY A 159 -0.64 13.71 -21.38
C GLY A 159 -2.09 13.24 -21.20
N GLU A 160 -2.39 12.02 -21.62
CA GLU A 160 -3.71 11.41 -21.54
C GLU A 160 -4.09 11.09 -20.09
N LYS A 161 -5.39 11.19 -19.78
CA LYS A 161 -5.90 10.84 -18.45
C LYS A 161 -5.79 9.31 -18.27
N ALA A 162 -5.07 8.89 -17.24
CA ALA A 162 -5.06 7.50 -16.80
C ALA A 162 -6.34 7.19 -15.99
N PRO A 163 -6.77 5.92 -15.92
CA PRO A 163 -7.88 5.52 -15.08
C PRO A 163 -7.66 5.88 -13.60
N ASP A 164 -8.76 6.03 -12.87
CA ASP A 164 -8.70 6.21 -11.42
C ASP A 164 -8.19 4.91 -10.76
N VAL A 165 -7.44 5.07 -9.66
CA VAL A 165 -6.71 3.98 -9.01
C VAL A 165 -7.32 3.74 -7.64
N PRO A 166 -8.15 2.70 -7.48
CA PRO A 166 -8.80 2.40 -6.23
C PRO A 166 -7.87 1.58 -5.33
N GLY A 167 -7.35 2.19 -4.27
CA GLY A 167 -6.47 1.56 -3.30
C GLY A 167 -7.03 1.51 -1.89
N ILE A 168 -6.18 1.03 -0.99
CA ILE A 168 -6.40 1.05 0.47
C ILE A 168 -5.20 1.70 1.16
N TYR A 169 -5.44 2.28 2.33
CA TYR A 169 -4.41 2.92 3.13
C TYR A 169 -4.56 2.63 4.61
N GLU A 170 -3.45 2.75 5.33
CA GLU A 170 -3.41 2.71 6.78
C GLU A 170 -2.46 3.81 7.24
N LEU A 171 -2.93 4.67 8.14
CA LEU A 171 -2.19 5.82 8.63
C LEU A 171 -2.02 5.69 10.14
N GLU A 172 -0.79 5.50 10.57
CA GLU A 172 -0.39 5.33 11.96
C GLU A 172 0.72 6.34 12.30
N GLY A 173 0.32 7.50 12.81
CA GLY A 173 1.25 8.58 13.16
C GLY A 173 2.08 9.07 11.98
N ASP A 174 3.37 8.75 12.01
CA ASP A 174 4.35 9.10 10.97
C ASP A 174 4.54 8.01 9.91
N GLN A 175 3.77 6.92 9.95
CA GLN A 175 3.82 5.86 8.95
C GLN A 175 2.52 5.81 8.14
N LEU A 176 2.66 5.75 6.82
CA LEU A 176 1.57 5.57 5.86
C LEU A 176 1.83 4.30 5.07
N LYS A 177 0.92 3.32 5.16
CA LYS A 177 0.91 2.14 4.29
C LYS A 177 -0.10 2.36 3.17
N LEU A 178 0.30 2.04 1.95
CA LEU A 178 -0.55 2.09 0.77
C LEU A 178 -0.54 0.73 0.09
N CYS A 179 -1.69 0.33 -0.44
CA CYS A 179 -1.81 -0.80 -1.34
C CYS A 179 -2.67 -0.37 -2.52
N LEU A 180 -2.02 -0.24 -3.68
CA LEU A 180 -2.63 0.16 -4.95
C LEU A 180 -2.63 -1.04 -5.90
N PRO A 181 -3.70 -1.26 -6.68
CA PRO A 181 -3.73 -2.35 -7.64
C PRO A 181 -2.61 -2.19 -8.68
N THR A 182 -2.06 -3.31 -9.13
CA THR A 182 -1.20 -3.35 -10.32
C THR A 182 -2.06 -3.17 -11.56
N ALA A 183 -1.55 -2.41 -12.53
CA ALA A 183 -2.18 -2.30 -13.82
C ALA A 183 -1.81 -3.51 -14.69
N ASP A 184 -2.80 -4.05 -15.39
CA ASP A 184 -2.56 -4.94 -16.53
C ASP A 184 -2.31 -4.05 -17.75
N VAL A 185 -1.07 -4.03 -18.24
CA VAL A 185 -0.70 -3.30 -19.45
C VAL A 185 -0.67 -4.30 -20.60
N LYS A 186 -1.58 -4.12 -21.55
CA LYS A 186 -1.46 -4.79 -22.85
C LYS A 186 -0.54 -3.92 -23.70
N SER A 187 0.60 -4.47 -24.11
CA SER A 187 1.44 -3.84 -25.13
C SER A 187 0.56 -3.51 -26.33
N GLY A 188 0.63 -2.27 -26.82
CA GLY A 188 0.12 -1.94 -28.14
C GLY A 188 0.74 -2.86 -29.20
N ASP A 189 0.17 -2.86 -30.40
CA ASP A 189 0.79 -3.52 -31.53
C ASP A 189 2.18 -2.90 -31.75
N LEU A 190 3.24 -3.68 -31.52
CA LEU A 190 4.62 -3.16 -31.55
C LEU A 190 4.99 -2.60 -32.93
N ASP A 191 4.25 -3.02 -33.96
CA ASP A 191 4.38 -2.58 -35.35
C ASP A 191 3.58 -1.30 -35.66
N ASP A 192 2.70 -0.84 -34.74
CA ASP A 192 1.94 0.40 -34.90
C ASP A 192 2.34 1.42 -33.82
N PRO A 193 3.14 2.45 -34.16
CA PRO A 193 3.54 3.50 -33.23
C PRO A 193 2.37 4.41 -32.78
N ALA A 194 1.20 4.30 -33.40
CA ALA A 194 -0.03 4.96 -32.94
C ALA A 194 -0.85 4.07 -31.99
N SER A 195 -0.48 2.80 -31.80
CA SER A 195 -1.18 1.90 -30.91
C SER A 195 -0.91 2.28 -29.44
N LYS A 196 -1.97 2.75 -28.78
CA LYS A 196 -1.91 3.14 -27.37
C LYS A 196 -1.92 1.90 -26.50
N PRO A 197 -1.10 1.85 -25.43
CA PRO A 197 -1.21 0.78 -24.46
C PRO A 197 -2.59 0.82 -23.79
N GLU A 198 -3.28 -0.31 -23.80
CA GLU A 198 -4.53 -0.46 -23.04
C GLU A 198 -4.15 -0.76 -21.58
N ILE A 199 -4.49 0.17 -20.68
CA ILE A 199 -4.22 0.06 -19.25
C ILE A 199 -5.52 -0.28 -18.54
N SER A 200 -5.59 -1.48 -17.97
CA SER A 200 -6.70 -1.91 -17.14
C SER A 200 -6.28 -1.88 -15.67
N MET A 201 -7.03 -1.17 -14.83
CA MET A 201 -6.81 -1.13 -13.39
C MET A 201 -7.50 -2.31 -12.71
N GLY A 202 -6.77 -2.97 -11.80
CA GLY A 202 -7.34 -3.99 -10.93
C GLY A 202 -8.40 -3.43 -9.97
N GLU A 203 -9.19 -4.34 -9.41
CA GLU A 203 -10.16 -4.00 -8.37
C GLU A 203 -9.47 -3.47 -7.10
N ARG A 204 -10.24 -2.76 -6.26
CA ARG A 204 -9.75 -2.29 -4.97
C ARG A 204 -9.26 -3.48 -4.13
N PRO A 205 -8.00 -3.45 -3.63
CA PRO A 205 -7.51 -4.48 -2.73
C PRO A 205 -8.37 -4.57 -1.47
N LYS A 206 -8.60 -5.80 -0.98
CA LYS A 206 -9.37 -6.03 0.26
C LYS A 206 -8.49 -6.15 1.49
N THR A 207 -7.20 -6.42 1.30
CA THR A 207 -6.20 -6.58 2.35
C THR A 207 -4.86 -6.04 1.85
N PHE A 208 -4.00 -5.60 2.76
CA PHE A 208 -2.61 -5.32 2.44
C PHE A 208 -1.90 -6.60 1.99
N MET A 209 -0.85 -6.44 1.18
CA MET A 209 -0.04 -7.56 0.66
C MET A 209 -0.84 -8.55 -0.20
N ALA A 210 -2.02 -8.17 -0.68
CA ALA A 210 -2.77 -8.98 -1.63
C ALA A 210 -2.00 -9.13 -2.95
N LYS A 211 -2.17 -10.28 -3.60
CA LYS A 211 -1.61 -10.52 -4.93
C LYS A 211 -2.13 -9.47 -5.93
N GLY A 212 -1.26 -8.94 -6.79
CA GLY A 212 -1.62 -7.88 -7.72
C GLY A 212 -1.80 -6.51 -7.06
N CYS A 213 -1.24 -6.32 -5.86
CA CYS A 213 -1.13 -5.01 -5.22
C CYS A 213 0.34 -4.57 -5.17
N GLY A 214 0.59 -3.33 -5.57
CA GLY A 214 1.81 -2.61 -5.24
C GLY A 214 1.71 -2.03 -3.84
N ASN A 215 2.46 -2.62 -2.93
CA ASN A 215 2.48 -2.24 -1.53
C ASN A 215 3.58 -1.22 -1.29
N MET A 216 3.27 -0.16 -0.55
CA MET A 216 4.24 0.86 -0.20
C MET A 216 4.13 1.17 1.28
N VAL A 217 5.28 1.31 1.93
CA VAL A 217 5.37 1.86 3.28
C VAL A 217 6.12 3.18 3.16
N LEU A 218 5.54 4.23 3.69
CA LEU A 218 6.10 5.57 3.67
C LEU A 218 6.23 6.11 5.09
N ARG A 219 7.26 6.92 5.30
CA ARG A 219 7.52 7.61 6.56
C ARG A 219 7.49 9.12 6.36
N ARG A 220 6.80 9.82 7.25
CA ARG A 220 6.72 11.27 7.25
C ARG A 220 8.12 11.86 7.47
N VAL A 221 8.50 12.79 6.62
CA VAL A 221 9.72 13.58 6.79
C VAL A 221 9.44 14.62 7.87
N LYS A 222 10.20 14.56 8.96
CA LYS A 222 10.13 15.56 10.03
C LYS A 222 10.88 16.81 9.56
N SER A 223 10.21 17.96 9.64
CA SER A 223 10.82 19.27 9.41
C SER A 223 11.70 19.68 10.58
#